data_AF-A0A1S3PW02-F1
#
_entry.id   AF-A0A1S3PW02-F1
#
_cell.length_a   1.000
_cell.length_b   1.000
_cell.length_c   1.000
_cell.angle_alpha   90.00
_cell.angle_beta   90.00
_cell.angle_gamma   90.00
#
_symmetry.space_group_name_H-M   'P 1'
#
loop_
_entity.id
_entity.type
_entity.pdbx_description
1 polymer ?
#
loop_
_entity_poly.entity_id
_entity_poly.type
_entity_poly.pdbx_seq_one_letter_code
_entity_poly.pdbx_strand_id
1 'polypeptide(L)'
;MSVMPVNSVHWFRKGLRLHDNPALQDALDGAETVRCVYILDPWFAGSANVGLNRWRFLLEALEDLDTSLRKLNLRLFVVRGQPTDVFPRLFKEWNVTRLTFEYDSEPYGTERDATILKMAQDFGVETRVRNSHTLYKLARSELILSPHATT
;
A
#
# COMPACT_ATOMS: atom_id res chain seq x y z
N MET A 1 24.29 -3.78 -19.27
CA MET A 1 23.65 -2.80 -18.38
C MET A 1 23.20 -3.56 -17.14
N SER A 2 23.68 -3.19 -15.94
CA SER A 2 23.23 -3.84 -14.70
C SER A 2 21.79 -3.40 -14.44
N VAL A 3 20.86 -4.35 -14.41
CA VAL A 3 19.47 -4.09 -14.04
C VAL A 3 19.47 -3.73 -12.55
N MET A 4 18.98 -2.53 -12.20
CA MET A 4 18.89 -2.14 -10.81
C MET A 4 17.94 -3.08 -10.06
N PRO A 5 18.29 -3.49 -8.83
CA PRO A 5 17.47 -4.40 -8.05
C PRO A 5 16.12 -3.75 -7.69
N VAL A 6 15.04 -4.53 -7.82
CA VAL A 6 13.69 -4.05 -7.49
C VAL A 6 13.38 -4.40 -6.03
N ASN A 7 13.34 -3.38 -5.17
CA ASN A 7 12.97 -3.49 -3.77
C ASN A 7 11.56 -2.94 -3.60
N SER A 8 10.58 -3.85 -3.52
CA SER A 8 9.18 -3.51 -3.44
C SER A 8 8.71 -3.38 -2.00
N VAL A 9 7.87 -2.37 -1.77
CA VAL A 9 6.99 -2.28 -0.60
C VAL A 9 5.55 -2.39 -1.08
N HIS A 10 4.80 -3.34 -0.51
CA HIS A 10 3.35 -3.42 -0.70
C HIS A 10 2.65 -2.85 0.52
N TRP A 11 1.84 -1.81 0.33
CA TRP A 11 1.12 -1.13 1.40
C TRP A 11 -0.33 -1.60 1.51
N PHE A 12 -0.58 -2.41 2.53
CA PHE A 12 -1.90 -2.87 2.95
C PHE A 12 -2.66 -1.78 3.70
N ARG A 13 -3.96 -1.65 3.38
CA ARG A 13 -4.91 -0.75 4.08
C ARG A 13 -6.29 -1.42 4.24
N LYS A 14 -7.05 -1.57 3.14
CA LYS A 14 -8.38 -2.21 3.13
C LYS A 14 -8.29 -3.68 2.72
N GLY A 15 -7.69 -3.99 1.58
CA GLY A 15 -7.50 -5.35 1.07
C GLY A 15 -6.50 -6.18 1.88
N LEU A 16 -6.80 -6.47 3.15
CA LEU A 16 -6.02 -7.31 4.06
C LEU A 16 -6.12 -8.81 3.67
N ARG A 17 -5.70 -9.14 2.45
CA ARG A 17 -5.83 -10.47 1.86
C ARG A 17 -4.72 -10.75 0.85
N LEU A 18 -4.41 -12.02 0.64
CA LEU A 18 -3.47 -12.48 -0.38
C LEU A 18 -4.15 -12.84 -1.72
N HIS A 19 -5.36 -13.41 -1.66
CA HIS A 19 -6.11 -13.77 -2.86
C HIS A 19 -6.65 -12.52 -3.56
N ASP A 20 -6.70 -12.57 -4.89
CA ASP A 20 -7.24 -11.50 -5.74
C ASP A 20 -6.71 -10.10 -5.33
N ASN A 21 -5.39 -10.02 -5.17
CA ASN A 21 -4.69 -8.79 -4.82
C ASN A 21 -3.69 -8.44 -5.94
N PRO A 22 -4.16 -7.79 -7.03
CA PRO A 22 -3.31 -7.47 -8.18
C PRO A 22 -2.20 -6.47 -7.83
N ALA A 23 -2.40 -5.58 -6.84
CA ALA A 23 -1.35 -4.68 -6.37
C ALA A 23 -0.22 -5.44 -5.64
N LEU A 24 -0.55 -6.47 -4.87
CA LEU A 24 0.45 -7.35 -4.26
C LEU A 24 1.18 -8.18 -5.33
N GLN A 25 0.46 -8.67 -6.33
CA GLN A 25 1.06 -9.38 -7.46
C GLN A 25 2.09 -8.52 -8.21
N ASP A 26 1.76 -7.26 -8.49
CA ASP A 26 2.68 -6.27 -9.06
C ASP A 26 3.91 -5.99 -8.17
N ALA A 27 3.77 -6.15 -6.85
CA ALA A 27 4.88 -5.98 -5.91
C ALA A 27 5.88 -7.13 -6.00
N LEU A 28 5.39 -8.35 -6.27
CA LEU A 28 6.17 -9.57 -6.41
C LEU A 28 6.84 -9.69 -7.78
N ASP A 29 6.21 -9.13 -8.82
CA ASP A 29 6.67 -9.22 -10.21
C ASP A 29 8.07 -8.61 -10.42
N GLY A 30 9.07 -9.47 -10.63
CA GLY A 30 10.46 -9.10 -10.87
C GLY A 30 11.16 -8.45 -9.66
N ALA A 31 10.59 -8.54 -8.46
CA ALA A 31 11.18 -7.98 -7.26
C ALA A 31 12.26 -8.89 -6.66
N GLU A 32 13.39 -8.30 -6.27
CA GLU A 32 14.42 -8.99 -5.48
C GLU A 32 14.01 -9.07 -4.01
N THR A 33 13.43 -7.99 -3.48
CA THR A 33 12.89 -7.99 -2.12
C THR A 33 11.46 -7.45 -2.11
N VAL A 34 10.61 -8.04 -1.26
CA VAL A 34 9.24 -7.57 -1.04
C VAL A 34 8.99 -7.43 0.46
N ARG A 35 8.54 -6.25 0.89
CA ARG A 35 8.12 -5.98 2.26
C ARG A 35 6.66 -5.57 2.28
N CYS A 36 5.84 -6.31 3.02
CA CYS A 36 4.43 -6.02 3.20
C CYS A 36 4.25 -5.12 4.42
N VAL A 37 3.67 -3.93 4.25
CA VAL A 37 3.50 -2.96 5.34
C VAL A 37 2.03 -2.65 5.58
N TYR A 38 1.66 -2.48 6.84
CA TYR A 38 0.42 -1.83 7.24
C TYR A 38 0.79 -0.63 8.12
N ILE A 39 0.33 0.56 7.74
CA ILE A 39 0.60 1.79 8.50
C ILE A 39 -0.59 2.07 9.40
N LEU A 40 -0.37 1.96 10.71
CA LEU A 40 -1.36 2.32 11.71
C LEU A 40 -1.35 3.83 11.93
N ASP A 41 -2.20 4.51 11.16
CA ASP A 41 -2.36 5.95 11.10
C ASP A 41 -3.07 6.49 12.38
N PRO A 42 -2.47 7.45 13.11
CA PRO A 42 -3.12 8.16 14.21
C PRO A 42 -4.46 8.80 13.83
N TRP A 43 -4.65 9.24 12.59
CA TRP A 43 -5.91 9.81 12.09
C TRP A 43 -7.03 8.77 12.06
N PHE A 44 -6.70 7.52 11.70
CA PHE A 44 -7.65 6.40 11.81
C PHE A 44 -8.06 6.17 13.27
N ALA A 45 -7.13 6.33 14.22
CA ALA A 45 -7.44 6.14 15.63
C ALA A 45 -8.23 7.28 16.28
N GLY A 46 -7.99 8.53 15.85
CA GLY A 46 -8.63 9.71 16.43
C GLY A 46 -9.90 10.17 15.72
N SER A 47 -9.90 10.20 14.38
CA SER A 47 -10.94 10.89 13.60
C SER A 47 -12.11 9.98 13.20
N ALA A 48 -11.89 8.67 13.08
CA ALA A 48 -12.90 7.74 12.57
C ALA A 48 -13.81 7.12 13.65
N ASN A 49 -13.73 7.61 14.91
CA ASN A 49 -14.49 7.11 16.07
C ASN A 49 -14.55 5.56 16.12
N VAL A 50 -13.38 4.93 16.01
CA VAL A 50 -13.27 3.48 15.83
C VAL A 50 -13.60 2.80 17.15
N GLY A 51 -14.77 2.18 17.23
CA GLY A 51 -15.18 1.40 18.39
C GLY A 51 -14.30 0.18 18.64
N LEU A 52 -14.32 -0.32 19.87
CA LEU A 52 -13.51 -1.47 20.33
C LEU A 52 -13.63 -2.71 19.41
N ASN A 53 -14.84 -3.01 18.95
CA ASN A 53 -15.07 -4.17 18.08
C ASN A 53 -14.35 -4.05 16.73
N ARG A 54 -14.30 -2.84 16.14
CA ARG A 54 -13.56 -2.61 14.90
C ARG A 54 -12.06 -2.71 15.11
N TRP A 55 -11.56 -2.23 16.25
CA TRP A 55 -10.16 -2.39 16.62
C TRP A 55 -9.77 -3.85 16.77
N ARG A 56 -10.56 -4.62 17.51
CA ARG A 56 -10.32 -6.05 17.69
C ARG A 56 -10.32 -6.78 16.35
N PHE A 57 -11.33 -6.55 15.52
CA PHE A 57 -11.40 -7.15 14.19
C PHE A 57 -10.19 -6.79 13.31
N LEU A 58 -9.75 -5.52 13.33
CA LEU A 58 -8.57 -5.10 12.59
C LEU A 58 -7.33 -5.85 13.05
N LEU A 59 -7.09 -5.94 14.37
CA LEU A 59 -5.93 -6.64 14.91
C LEU A 59 -5.96 -8.13 14.54
N GLU A 60 -7.10 -8.80 14.69
CA GLU A 60 -7.29 -10.20 14.28
C GLU A 60 -7.03 -10.39 12.78
N ALA A 61 -7.49 -9.45 11.93
CA ALA A 61 -7.24 -9.49 10.49
C ALA A 61 -5.75 -9.27 10.13
N LEU A 62 -5.05 -8.40 10.85
CA LEU A 62 -3.60 -8.20 10.65
C LEU A 62 -2.79 -9.43 11.11
N GLU A 63 -3.21 -10.09 12.20
CA GLU A 63 -2.62 -11.34 12.66
C GLU A 63 -2.83 -12.49 11.66
N ASP A 64 -4.04 -12.63 11.12
CA ASP A 64 -4.33 -13.62 10.07
C ASP A 64 -3.52 -13.34 8.79
N LEU A 65 -3.40 -12.07 8.40
CA LEU A 65 -2.59 -11.67 7.25
C LEU A 65 -1.10 -11.97 7.46
N ASP A 66 -0.51 -11.65 8.63
CA ASP A 66 0.89 -12.01 8.95
C ASP A 66 1.07 -13.54 8.94
N THR A 67 0.11 -14.28 9.49
CA THR A 67 0.13 -15.75 9.50
C THR A 67 0.12 -16.32 8.08
N SER A 68 -0.69 -15.74 7.20
CA SER A 68 -0.77 -16.13 5.79
C SER A 68 0.51 -15.77 5.02
N LEU A 69 1.09 -14.58 5.26
CA LEU A 69 2.36 -14.17 4.67
C LEU A 69 3.53 -15.06 5.12
N ARG A 70 3.56 -15.46 6.39
CA ARG A 70 4.60 -16.36 6.95
C ARG A 70 4.67 -17.70 6.23
N LYS A 71 3.53 -18.24 5.78
CA LYS A 71 3.49 -19.48 4.98
C LYS A 71 4.23 -19.34 3.64
N LEU A 72 4.48 -18.11 3.20
CA LEU A 72 5.20 -17.77 1.97
C LEU A 72 6.60 -17.19 2.26
N ASN A 73 7.13 -17.36 3.49
CA ASN A 73 8.38 -16.75 3.95
C ASN A 73 8.41 -15.21 3.89
N LEU A 74 7.24 -14.58 3.90
CA LEU A 74 7.07 -13.14 4.06
C LEU A 74 6.60 -12.81 5.49
N ARG A 75 6.54 -11.51 5.80
CA ARG A 75 6.05 -10.98 7.08
C ARG A 75 5.29 -9.69 6.86
N LEU A 76 4.33 -9.41 7.72
CA LEU A 76 3.68 -8.11 7.81
C LEU A 76 4.45 -7.19 8.77
N PHE A 77 4.82 -6.02 8.30
CA PHE A 77 5.38 -4.94 9.11
C PHE A 77 4.28 -3.96 9.48
N VAL A 78 3.87 -3.95 10.74
CA VAL A 78 2.90 -2.97 11.25
C VAL A 78 3.67 -1.77 11.79
N VAL A 79 3.52 -0.62 11.14
CA VAL A 79 4.27 0.61 11.47
C VAL A 79 3.30 1.67 11.97
N ARG A 80 3.56 2.25 13.14
CA ARG A 80 2.75 3.35 13.67
C ARG A 80 3.25 4.70 13.15
N GLY A 81 2.35 5.55 12.71
CA GLY A 81 2.67 6.92 12.28
C GLY A 81 1.82 7.40 11.12
N GLN A 82 2.00 8.66 10.72
CA GLN A 82 1.41 9.19 9.50
C GLN A 82 2.13 8.60 8.27
N PRO A 83 1.41 8.18 7.22
CA PRO A 83 2.05 7.69 5.99
C PRO A 83 3.09 8.67 5.43
N THR A 84 2.83 9.97 5.52
CA THR A 84 3.74 11.05 5.08
C THR A 84 5.06 11.11 5.85
N ASP A 85 5.09 10.62 7.10
CA ASP A 85 6.31 10.57 7.91
C ASP A 85 7.01 9.21 7.76
N VAL A 86 6.22 8.15 7.60
CA VAL A 86 6.70 6.76 7.53
C VAL A 86 7.38 6.49 6.18
N PHE A 87 6.76 6.85 5.06
CA PHE A 87 7.28 6.48 3.74
C PHE A 87 8.66 7.08 3.42
N PRO A 88 8.96 8.37 3.69
CA PRO A 88 10.30 8.92 3.48
C PRO A 88 11.40 8.13 4.20
N ARG A 89 11.09 7.65 5.41
CA ARG A 89 12.01 6.82 6.19
C ARG A 89 12.16 5.44 5.55
N LEU A 90 11.05 4.77 5.21
CA LEU A 90 11.09 3.44 4.61
C LEU A 90 11.80 3.44 3.25
N PHE A 91 11.57 4.45 2.42
CA PHE A 91 12.21 4.59 1.11
C PHE A 91 13.74 4.63 1.24
N LYS A 92 14.25 5.38 2.22
CA LYS A 92 15.70 5.47 2.49
C LYS A 92 16.24 4.20 3.14
N GLU A 93 15.63 3.75 4.24
CA GLU A 93 16.15 2.63 5.05
C GLU A 93 16.16 1.30 4.29
N TRP A 94 15.18 1.08 3.42
CA TRP A 94 15.04 -0.17 2.68
C TRP A 94 15.44 -0.06 1.21
N ASN A 95 15.96 1.10 0.79
CA ASN A 95 16.31 1.39 -0.60
C ASN A 95 15.17 1.00 -1.55
N VAL A 96 13.95 1.44 -1.23
CA VAL A 96 12.73 1.07 -1.95
C VAL A 96 12.79 1.65 -3.35
N THR A 97 12.51 0.84 -4.36
CA THR A 97 12.42 1.29 -5.76
C THR A 97 11.01 1.14 -6.31
N ARG A 98 10.14 0.37 -5.65
CA ARG A 98 8.73 0.23 -6.02
C ARG A 98 7.82 0.28 -4.80
N LEU A 99 6.75 1.07 -4.88
CA LEU A 99 5.63 1.08 -3.95
C LEU A 99 4.37 0.60 -4.66
N THR A 100 3.68 -0.39 -4.10
CA THR A 100 2.39 -0.85 -4.64
C THR A 100 1.29 -0.79 -3.59
N PHE A 101 0.08 -0.45 -4.02
CA PHE A 101 -1.09 -0.42 -3.13
C PHE A 101 -2.40 -0.47 -3.93
N GLU A 102 -3.48 -0.86 -3.25
CA GLU A 102 -4.83 -0.84 -3.80
C GLU A 102 -5.31 0.61 -4.04
N TYR A 103 -6.23 0.87 -4.95
CA TYR A 103 -6.86 2.19 -5.08
C TYR A 103 -7.90 2.41 -3.98
N ASP A 104 -7.90 3.58 -3.34
CA ASP A 104 -8.93 3.98 -2.37
C ASP A 104 -9.80 5.10 -2.95
N SER A 105 -11.08 4.81 -3.18
CA SER A 105 -12.02 5.76 -3.78
C SER A 105 -12.63 6.75 -2.79
N GLU A 106 -12.39 6.58 -1.49
CA GLU A 106 -12.92 7.48 -0.46
C GLU A 106 -12.18 8.82 -0.45
N PRO A 107 -12.85 9.95 -0.12
CA PRO A 107 -12.24 11.29 -0.19
C PRO A 107 -10.90 11.40 0.54
N TYR A 108 -10.83 10.95 1.80
CA TYR A 108 -9.58 10.94 2.57
C TYR A 108 -8.51 10.07 1.91
N GLY A 109 -8.89 8.88 1.43
CA GLY A 109 -7.99 7.97 0.73
C GLY A 109 -7.38 8.62 -0.52
N THR A 110 -8.18 9.30 -1.33
CA THR A 110 -7.71 9.97 -2.55
C THR A 110 -6.72 11.10 -2.28
N GLU A 111 -6.97 11.94 -1.26
CA GLU A 111 -6.08 13.05 -0.89
C GLU A 111 -4.75 12.55 -0.32
N ARG A 112 -4.82 11.56 0.58
CA ARG A 112 -3.63 10.88 1.13
C ARG A 112 -2.81 10.24 0.01
N ASP A 113 -3.44 9.46 -0.85
CA ASP A 113 -2.75 8.72 -1.91
C ASP A 113 -2.09 9.69 -2.91
N ALA A 114 -2.73 10.82 -3.26
CA ALA A 114 -2.11 11.85 -4.09
C ALA A 114 -0.82 12.42 -3.46
N THR A 115 -0.84 12.65 -2.15
CA THR A 115 0.34 13.12 -1.41
C THR A 115 1.47 12.08 -1.43
N ILE A 116 1.14 10.81 -1.22
CA ILE A 116 2.12 9.71 -1.23
C ILE A 116 2.68 9.45 -2.63
N LEU A 117 1.85 9.55 -3.68
CA LEU A 117 2.30 9.40 -5.07
C LEU A 117 3.34 10.47 -5.43
N LYS A 118 3.07 11.74 -5.09
CA LYS A 118 4.02 12.83 -5.31
C LYS A 118 5.32 12.59 -4.55
N MET A 119 5.23 12.20 -3.28
CA MET A 119 6.39 11.90 -2.45
C MET A 119 7.21 10.72 -3.00
N ALA A 120 6.57 9.65 -3.46
CA ALA A 120 7.26 8.53 -4.09
C ALA A 120 8.01 8.98 -5.35
N GLN A 121 7.39 9.82 -6.19
CA GLN A 121 8.03 10.41 -7.36
C GLN A 121 9.27 11.25 -6.99
N ASP A 122 9.17 12.11 -5.97
CA ASP A 122 10.28 12.94 -5.48
C ASP A 122 11.47 12.10 -4.97
N PHE A 123 11.20 10.86 -4.52
CA PHE A 123 12.21 9.89 -4.09
C PHE A 123 12.67 8.93 -5.20
N GLY A 124 12.14 9.05 -6.42
CA GLY A 124 12.47 8.15 -7.52
C GLY A 124 11.90 6.73 -7.37
N VAL A 125 10.81 6.57 -6.61
CA VAL A 125 10.14 5.30 -6.37
C VAL A 125 9.01 5.09 -7.39
N GLU A 126 9.04 4.00 -8.14
CA GLU A 126 7.97 3.59 -9.05
C GLU A 126 6.70 3.26 -8.25
N THR A 127 5.53 3.79 -8.64
CA THR A 127 4.26 3.48 -7.97
C THR A 127 3.36 2.63 -8.87
N ARG A 128 2.85 1.51 -8.37
CA ARG A 128 1.82 0.69 -9.05
C ARG A 128 0.55 0.62 -8.22
N VAL A 129 -0.54 1.19 -8.75
CA VAL A 129 -1.84 1.27 -8.07
C VAL A 129 -2.87 0.45 -8.84
N ARG A 130 -3.62 -0.41 -8.14
CA ARG A 130 -4.65 -1.26 -8.75
C ARG A 130 -5.99 -1.12 -8.03
N ASN A 131 -7.08 -1.02 -8.78
CA ASN A 131 -8.41 -1.14 -8.19
C ASN A 131 -8.79 -2.62 -8.03
N SER A 132 -9.06 -3.02 -6.80
CA SER A 132 -9.53 -4.36 -6.43
C SER A 132 -10.55 -4.34 -5.28
N HIS A 133 -11.07 -3.16 -4.95
CA HIS A 133 -12.03 -2.99 -3.86
C HIS A 133 -13.47 -2.99 -4.39
N THR A 134 -13.66 -2.51 -5.62
CA THR A 134 -14.95 -2.44 -6.30
C THR A 134 -14.96 -3.37 -7.51
N LEU A 135 -16.13 -3.94 -7.81
CA LEU A 135 -16.31 -4.84 -8.97
C LEU A 135 -15.97 -4.14 -10.31
N TYR A 136 -16.25 -2.85 -10.41
CA TYR A 136 -15.98 -2.03 -11.59
C TYR A 136 -15.16 -0.80 -11.22
N LYS A 137 -14.47 -0.23 -12.20
CA LYS A 137 -13.87 1.09 -12.07
C LYS A 137 -14.98 2.13 -11.92
N LEU A 138 -14.91 2.92 -10.86
CA LEU A 138 -15.78 4.08 -10.69
C LEU A 138 -15.28 5.17 -11.64
N ALA A 139 -16.17 5.92 -12.29
CA ALA A 139 -15.80 6.97 -13.27
C ALA A 139 -14.76 7.98 -12.74
N ARG A 140 -14.74 8.20 -11.43
CA ARG A 140 -13.78 9.09 -10.74
C ARG A 140 -12.36 8.53 -10.62
N SER A 141 -12.14 7.24 -10.90
CA SER A 141 -10.84 6.56 -10.77
C SER A 141 -9.93 6.67 -12.01
N GLU A 142 -10.47 7.12 -13.15
CA GLU A 142 -9.73 7.17 -14.43
C GLU A 142 -8.55 8.16 -14.41
N LEU A 143 -8.66 9.25 -13.64
CA LEU A 143 -7.63 10.27 -13.53
C LEU A 143 -6.38 9.83 -12.74
N ILE A 144 -6.50 8.83 -11.86
CA ILE A 144 -5.42 8.42 -10.94
C ILE A 144 -4.77 7.10 -11.42
N LEU A 145 -5.53 6.25 -12.11
CA LEU A 145 -5.06 4.92 -12.56
C LEU A 145 -4.41 4.93 -13.96
N SER A 146 -4.28 6.08 -14.62
CA SER A 146 -3.71 6.16 -15.97
C SER A 146 -2.89 7.44 -16.16
N PRO A 147 -1.58 7.44 -15.83
CA PRO A 147 -0.71 8.59 -16.07
C PRO A 147 -0.38 8.83 -17.56
N HIS A 148 -0.81 7.94 -18.48
CA HIS A 148 -0.42 7.94 -19.90
C HIS A 148 -1.62 8.04 -20.87
N ALA A 149 -2.80 8.45 -20.41
CA ALA A 149 -3.96 8.65 -21.29
C ALA A 149 -4.04 10.11 -21.78
N THR A 150 -2.97 10.62 -22.39
CA THR A 150 -3.07 11.80 -23.28
C THR A 150 -1.98 11.68 -24.34
N THR A 151 -2.38 11.27 -25.54
CA THR A 151 -1.68 11.54 -26.80
C THR A 151 -2.58 12.47 -27.60
#